data_AF-A0A923QW94-F1
#
_entry.id   AF-A0A923QW94-F1
#
_cell.length_a   1.000
_cell.length_b   1.000
_cell.length_c   1.000
_cell.angle_alpha   90.00
_cell.angle_beta   90.00
_cell.angle_gamma   90.00
#
_symmetry.space_group_name_H-M   'P 1'
#
loop_
_entity.id
_entity.type
_entity.pdbx_description
1 polymer ?
#
loop_
_entity_poly.entity_id
_entity_poly.type
_entity_poly.pdbx_seq_one_letter_code
_entity_poly.pdbx_strand_id
1 'polypeptide(L)'
;VFVHPHKNCVVIQREVGVDTKCFSSALKLILRQDLDFSLVGELRDLETIEMAMTMAETGHLVFGTLHTNGAVQTINRLINVFPPHQQSQIRQLLSFTLQAVISQTLLPRQDGKGRAMACEVMIPTMAIRNLIREEKIHQIYSAMQTGQGETGMQTMNQCLISFVRAGVISVDVAIENSNLPEELVKQISLLK
;
A
#
# COMPACT_ATOMS: atom_id res chain seq x y z
N VAL A 1 -20.00 -4.92 13.11
CA VAL A 1 -19.50 -4.88 11.72
C VAL A 1 -20.08 -3.67 11.02
N PHE A 2 -19.25 -2.86 10.34
CA PHE A 2 -19.75 -1.76 9.53
C PHE A 2 -20.27 -2.31 8.20
N VAL A 3 -21.50 -1.95 7.82
CA VAL A 3 -22.16 -2.44 6.60
C VAL A 3 -22.22 -1.31 5.59
N HIS A 4 -21.86 -1.61 4.36
CA HIS A 4 -21.94 -0.72 3.21
C HIS A 4 -23.27 -0.95 2.50
N PRO A 5 -24.27 -0.08 2.67
CA PRO A 5 -25.53 -0.20 1.96
C PRO A 5 -25.34 0.05 0.46
N HIS A 6 -26.18 -0.57 -0.36
CA HIS A 6 -26.22 -0.31 -1.80
C HIS A 6 -26.48 1.16 -2.09
N LYS A 7 -25.79 1.68 -3.11
CA LYS A 7 -26.01 3.03 -3.67
C LYS A 7 -26.00 2.91 -5.20
N ASN A 8 -24.90 3.33 -5.83
CA ASN A 8 -24.68 3.16 -7.26
C ASN A 8 -24.05 1.81 -7.62
N CYS A 9 -23.64 1.03 -6.59
CA CYS A 9 -23.09 -0.31 -6.75
C CYS A 9 -23.86 -1.31 -5.89
N VAL A 10 -23.91 -2.56 -6.37
CA VAL A 10 -24.25 -3.72 -5.55
C VAL A 10 -23.03 -4.08 -4.72
N VAL A 11 -23.21 -4.24 -3.41
CA VAL A 11 -22.12 -4.48 -2.46
C VAL A 11 -22.39 -5.80 -1.75
N ILE A 12 -21.52 -6.77 -1.97
CA ILE A 12 -21.62 -8.10 -1.35
C ILE A 12 -20.51 -8.19 -0.30
N GLN A 13 -20.89 -8.26 0.98
CA GLN A 13 -19.96 -8.45 2.08
C GLN A 13 -20.11 -9.87 2.62
N ARG A 14 -18.98 -10.58 2.79
CA ARG A 14 -18.96 -11.94 3.33
C ARG A 14 -18.00 -12.00 4.50
N GLU A 15 -18.52 -12.33 5.66
CA GLU A 15 -17.75 -12.50 6.89
C GLU A 15 -17.23 -13.94 7.00
N VAL A 16 -15.92 -14.09 7.25
CA VAL A 16 -15.30 -15.40 7.48
C VAL A 16 -15.79 -15.96 8.82
N GLY A 17 -16.22 -17.22 8.82
CA GLY A 17 -16.84 -17.90 9.96
C GLY A 17 -18.36 -17.81 10.00
N VAL A 18 -18.96 -16.89 9.24
CA VAL A 18 -20.42 -16.72 9.15
C VAL A 18 -20.91 -17.05 7.73
N ASP A 19 -20.45 -16.30 6.72
CA ASP A 19 -20.90 -16.43 5.32
C ASP A 19 -20.00 -17.32 4.47
N THR A 20 -18.78 -17.56 4.94
CA THR A 20 -17.77 -18.39 4.26
C THR A 20 -16.86 -19.07 5.30
N LYS A 21 -16.31 -20.23 4.97
CA LYS A 21 -15.45 -20.98 5.89
C LYS A 21 -14.05 -20.37 6.02
N CYS A 22 -13.51 -19.88 4.90
CA CYS A 22 -12.17 -19.27 4.84
C CYS A 22 -12.01 -18.39 3.59
N PHE A 23 -10.96 -17.56 3.57
CA PHE A 23 -10.65 -16.65 2.45
C PHE A 23 -10.52 -17.37 1.10
N SER A 24 -9.71 -18.43 1.02
CA SER A 24 -9.54 -19.22 -0.20
C SER A 24 -10.87 -19.69 -0.80
N SER A 25 -11.77 -20.22 0.04
CA SER A 25 -13.09 -20.67 -0.42
C SER A 25 -13.99 -19.53 -0.91
N ALA A 26 -13.88 -18.34 -0.30
CA ALA A 26 -14.63 -17.17 -0.72
C ALA A 26 -14.12 -16.67 -2.09
N LEU A 27 -12.80 -16.59 -2.25
CA LEU A 27 -12.18 -16.05 -3.47
C LEU A 27 -12.41 -16.96 -4.70
N LYS A 28 -12.41 -18.28 -4.53
CA LYS A 28 -12.74 -19.22 -5.62
C LYS A 28 -14.16 -19.03 -6.16
N LEU A 29 -15.10 -18.64 -5.30
CA LEU A 29 -16.48 -18.35 -5.71
C LEU A 29 -16.61 -16.99 -6.39
N ILE A 30 -15.82 -16.01 -5.94
CA ILE A 30 -15.76 -14.64 -6.47
C ILE A 30 -15.36 -14.62 -7.94
N LEU A 31 -14.42 -15.47 -8.39
CA LEU A 31 -14.00 -15.53 -9.81
C LEU A 31 -15.12 -15.90 -10.80
N ARG A 32 -16.25 -16.43 -10.32
CA ARG A 32 -17.43 -16.75 -11.14
C ARG A 32 -18.56 -15.75 -10.96
N GLN A 33 -18.35 -14.73 -10.15
CA GLN A 33 -19.26 -13.62 -9.98
C GLN A 33 -18.74 -12.48 -10.86
N ASP A 34 -19.63 -11.90 -11.65
CA ASP A 34 -19.37 -10.75 -12.52
C ASP A 34 -19.10 -9.51 -11.66
N LEU A 35 -17.89 -9.41 -11.10
CA LEU A 35 -17.51 -8.43 -10.09
C LEU A 35 -16.56 -7.41 -10.69
N ASP A 36 -16.84 -6.11 -10.53
CA ASP A 36 -15.90 -5.07 -10.96
C ASP A 36 -14.79 -4.81 -9.92
N PHE A 37 -15.14 -4.92 -8.64
CA PHE A 37 -14.29 -4.54 -7.50
C PHE A 37 -14.24 -5.65 -6.45
N SER A 38 -13.07 -5.87 -5.85
CA SER A 38 -12.90 -6.86 -4.78
C SER A 38 -12.05 -6.31 -3.64
N LEU A 39 -12.44 -6.60 -2.39
CA LEU A 39 -11.65 -6.34 -1.20
C LEU A 39 -11.29 -7.68 -0.55
N VAL A 40 -10.01 -8.05 -0.66
CA VAL A 40 -9.50 -9.36 -0.25
C VAL A 40 -9.09 -9.40 1.24
N GLY A 41 -9.13 -8.25 1.93
CA GLY A 41 -8.67 -8.16 3.32
C GLY A 41 -7.14 -8.28 3.40
N GLU A 42 -6.64 -9.07 4.35
CA GLU A 42 -5.19 -9.23 4.56
C GLU A 42 -4.56 -10.22 3.57
N LEU A 43 -3.53 -9.78 2.85
CA LEU A 43 -2.74 -10.61 1.93
C LEU A 43 -1.68 -11.41 2.70
N ARG A 44 -2.15 -12.41 3.46
CA ARG A 44 -1.34 -13.15 4.44
C ARG A 44 -0.55 -14.31 3.84
N ASP A 45 -1.20 -15.14 3.05
CA ASP A 45 -0.66 -16.38 2.49
C ASP A 45 -0.48 -16.31 0.96
N LEU A 46 0.30 -17.26 0.43
CA LEU A 46 0.62 -17.33 -0.99
C LEU A 46 -0.65 -17.47 -1.84
N GLU A 47 -1.59 -18.32 -1.43
CA GLU A 47 -2.83 -18.57 -2.17
C GLU A 47 -3.69 -17.30 -2.31
N THR A 48 -3.80 -16.50 -1.24
CA THR A 48 -4.55 -15.25 -1.24
C THR A 48 -3.87 -14.19 -2.11
N ILE A 49 -2.53 -14.08 -2.06
CA ILE A 49 -1.77 -13.15 -2.90
C ILE A 49 -1.89 -13.52 -4.37
N GLU A 50 -1.67 -14.79 -4.71
CA GLU A 50 -1.76 -15.29 -6.09
C GLU A 50 -3.15 -15.02 -6.68
N MET A 51 -4.20 -15.33 -5.92
CA MET A 51 -5.57 -15.09 -6.33
C MET A 51 -5.87 -13.60 -6.55
N ALA A 52 -5.42 -12.73 -5.64
CA ALA A 52 -5.56 -11.27 -5.80
C ALA A 52 -4.84 -10.76 -7.05
N MET A 53 -3.66 -11.30 -7.36
CA MET A 53 -2.91 -10.95 -8.56
C MET A 53 -3.61 -11.44 -9.84
N THR A 54 -4.15 -12.67 -9.86
CA THR A 54 -4.93 -13.19 -10.99
C THR A 54 -6.20 -12.37 -11.24
N MET A 55 -6.89 -11.95 -10.18
CA MET A 55 -8.04 -11.07 -10.31
C MET A 55 -7.66 -9.71 -10.90
N ALA A 56 -6.56 -9.12 -10.45
CA ALA A 56 -6.06 -7.86 -10.99
C ALA A 56 -5.61 -7.98 -12.46
N GLU A 57 -5.02 -9.11 -12.84
CA GLU A 57 -4.61 -9.41 -14.22
C GLU A 57 -5.81 -9.50 -15.17
N THR A 58 -6.92 -10.06 -14.69
CA THR A 58 -8.16 -10.26 -15.47
C THR A 58 -9.04 -9.01 -15.56
N GLY A 59 -8.57 -7.87 -15.06
CA GLY A 59 -9.21 -6.56 -15.24
C GLY A 59 -10.03 -6.07 -14.04
N HIS A 60 -10.07 -6.82 -12.94
CA HIS A 60 -10.78 -6.43 -11.72
C HIS A 60 -9.96 -5.46 -10.88
N LEU A 61 -10.60 -4.49 -10.23
CA LEU A 61 -9.92 -3.64 -9.25
C LEU A 61 -9.90 -4.32 -7.88
N VAL A 62 -8.71 -4.73 -7.45
CA VAL A 62 -8.50 -5.48 -6.21
C VAL A 62 -7.86 -4.61 -5.14
N PHE A 63 -8.50 -4.55 -3.98
CA PHE A 63 -7.98 -3.95 -2.76
C PHE A 63 -7.49 -5.05 -1.81
N GLY A 64 -6.29 -4.88 -1.28
CA GLY A 64 -5.70 -5.76 -0.27
C GLY A 64 -4.89 -4.96 0.74
N THR A 65 -4.74 -5.50 1.95
CA THR A 65 -3.99 -4.88 3.03
C THR A 65 -2.79 -5.74 3.42
N LEU A 66 -1.67 -5.09 3.75
CA LEU A 66 -0.49 -5.74 4.33
C LEU A 66 -0.02 -4.94 5.55
N HIS A 67 0.73 -5.60 6.43
CA HIS A 67 1.36 -5.00 7.61
C HIS A 67 2.77 -4.49 7.33
N THR A 68 2.96 -3.81 6.20
CA THR A 68 4.24 -3.22 5.76
C THR A 68 4.23 -1.71 5.94
N ASN A 69 5.39 -1.13 6.26
CA ASN A 69 5.52 0.27 6.65
C ASN A 69 5.93 1.20 5.49
N GLY A 70 5.81 0.76 4.25
CA GLY A 70 6.19 1.55 3.08
C GLY A 70 6.02 0.82 1.76
N ALA A 71 6.03 1.56 0.65
CA ALA A 71 5.82 1.05 -0.69
C ALA A 71 6.89 0.01 -1.10
N VAL A 72 8.17 0.33 -0.87
CA VAL A 72 9.30 -0.56 -1.16
C VAL A 72 9.18 -1.89 -0.39
N GLN A 73 8.87 -1.81 0.91
CA GLN A 73 8.71 -3.00 1.75
C GLN A 73 7.50 -3.84 1.31
N THR A 74 6.40 -3.20 0.93
CA THR A 74 5.20 -3.85 0.42
C THR A 74 5.49 -4.66 -0.83
N ILE A 75 6.17 -4.07 -1.82
CA ILE A 75 6.54 -4.75 -3.06
C ILE A 75 7.47 -5.94 -2.76
N ASN A 76 8.50 -5.75 -1.93
CA ASN A 76 9.39 -6.84 -1.53
C ASN A 76 8.64 -7.97 -0.82
N ARG A 77 7.69 -7.65 0.08
CA ARG A 77 6.90 -8.64 0.78
C ARG A 77 6.03 -9.47 -0.18
N LEU A 78 5.39 -8.82 -1.16
CA LEU A 78 4.57 -9.51 -2.16
C LEU A 78 5.39 -10.49 -3.01
N ILE A 79 6.64 -10.13 -3.35
CA ILE A 79 7.53 -10.99 -4.15
C ILE A 79 8.10 -12.13 -3.30
N ASN A 80 8.58 -11.83 -2.10
CA ASN A 80 9.35 -12.78 -1.27
C ASN A 80 8.51 -13.89 -0.64
N VAL A 81 7.18 -13.83 -0.74
CA VAL A 81 6.30 -14.94 -0.35
C VAL A 81 6.45 -16.12 -1.33
N PHE A 82 6.81 -15.84 -2.58
CA PHE A 82 6.92 -16.85 -3.61
C PHE A 82 8.31 -17.51 -3.63
N PRO A 83 8.40 -18.79 -4.01
CA PRO A 83 9.67 -19.48 -4.24
C PRO A 83 10.56 -18.74 -5.26
N PRO A 84 11.91 -18.79 -5.13
CA PRO A 84 12.82 -18.01 -5.98
C PRO A 84 12.61 -18.16 -7.49
N HIS A 85 12.23 -19.37 -7.95
CA HIS A 85 11.99 -19.64 -9.37
C HIS A 85 10.74 -18.93 -9.93
N GLN A 86 9.78 -18.54 -9.09
CA GLN A 86 8.56 -17.81 -9.49
C GLN A 86 8.69 -16.30 -9.33
N GLN A 87 9.64 -15.80 -8.52
CA GLN A 87 9.75 -14.38 -8.19
C GLN A 87 9.90 -13.47 -9.41
N SER A 88 10.62 -13.91 -10.45
CA SER A 88 10.75 -13.14 -11.70
C SER A 88 9.40 -12.93 -12.39
N GLN A 89 8.58 -13.99 -12.47
CA GLN A 89 7.23 -13.91 -13.05
C GLN A 89 6.33 -12.99 -12.21
N ILE A 90 6.36 -13.11 -10.89
CA ILE A 90 5.57 -12.29 -9.96
C ILE A 90 5.96 -10.82 -10.07
N ARG A 91 7.25 -10.49 -10.21
CA ARG A 91 7.70 -9.11 -10.47
C ARG A 91 7.14 -8.55 -11.76
N GLN A 92 7.17 -9.32 -12.85
CA GLN A 92 6.59 -8.89 -14.12
C GLN A 92 5.09 -8.63 -13.97
N LEU A 93 4.35 -9.56 -13.37
CA LEU A 93 2.92 -9.43 -13.15
C LEU A 93 2.57 -8.22 -12.27
N LEU A 94 3.28 -8.01 -11.16
CA LEU A 94 3.13 -6.81 -10.31
C LEU A 94 3.41 -5.52 -11.09
N SER A 95 4.43 -5.51 -11.96
CA SER A 95 4.75 -4.32 -12.76
C SER A 95 3.62 -3.89 -13.70
N PHE A 96 2.73 -4.80 -14.10
CA PHE A 96 1.58 -4.49 -14.93
C PHE A 96 0.32 -4.20 -14.10
N THR A 97 0.08 -4.99 -13.06
CA THR A 97 -1.19 -4.97 -12.32
C THR A 97 -1.25 -3.94 -11.20
N LEU A 98 -0.11 -3.60 -10.56
CA LEU A 98 -0.09 -2.69 -9.42
C LEU A 98 -0.56 -1.28 -9.82
N GLN A 99 -1.53 -0.75 -9.08
CA GLN A 99 -2.10 0.58 -9.32
C GLN A 99 -1.67 1.62 -8.29
N ALA A 100 -1.55 1.23 -7.02
CA ALA A 100 -1.06 2.09 -5.97
C ALA A 100 -0.59 1.27 -4.76
N VAL A 101 0.30 1.84 -3.96
CA VAL A 101 0.57 1.40 -2.59
C VAL A 101 0.39 2.60 -1.66
N ILE A 102 -0.43 2.42 -0.63
CA ILE A 102 -0.74 3.45 0.36
C ILE A 102 -0.32 2.89 1.73
N SER A 103 0.68 3.50 2.36
CA SER A 103 1.16 3.09 3.69
C SER A 103 0.78 4.17 4.71
N GLN A 104 0.12 3.79 5.80
CA GLN A 104 -0.51 4.73 6.72
C GLN A 104 -0.02 4.52 8.15
N THR A 105 0.20 5.62 8.87
CA THR A 105 0.55 5.61 10.28
C THR A 105 -0.28 6.65 11.03
N LEU A 106 -0.89 6.25 12.16
CA LEU A 106 -1.66 7.16 13.01
C LEU A 106 -0.77 7.69 14.13
N LEU A 107 -0.56 9.01 14.12
CA LEU A 107 0.34 9.71 15.02
C LEU A 107 -0.43 10.52 16.06
N PRO A 108 0.03 10.59 17.32
CA PRO A 108 -0.58 11.49 18.30
C PRO A 108 -0.44 12.95 17.84
N ARG A 109 -1.54 13.71 17.89
CA ARG A 109 -1.49 15.14 17.59
C ARG A 109 -0.83 15.91 18.72
N GLN A 110 -0.08 16.96 18.38
CA GLN A 110 0.56 17.83 19.36
C GLN A 110 -0.45 18.56 20.25
N ASP A 111 -1.65 18.83 19.74
CA ASP A 111 -2.75 19.45 20.50
C ASP A 111 -3.46 18.49 21.48
N GLY A 112 -3.07 17.21 21.51
CA GLY A 112 -3.68 16.16 22.34
C GLY A 112 -5.09 15.73 21.89
N LYS A 113 -5.64 16.32 20.83
CA LYS A 113 -7.02 16.08 20.36
C LYS A 113 -7.08 14.97 19.34
N GLY A 114 -6.70 13.76 19.75
CA GLY A 114 -6.75 12.56 18.92
C GLY A 114 -5.48 12.34 18.09
N ARG A 115 -5.65 11.82 16.87
CA ARG A 115 -4.54 11.38 16.00
C ARG A 115 -4.61 12.00 14.61
N ALA A 116 -3.44 12.21 14.01
CA ALA A 116 -3.29 12.59 12.61
C ALA A 116 -2.80 11.38 11.81
N MET A 117 -3.37 11.15 10.62
CA MET A 117 -2.94 10.06 9.73
C MET A 117 -1.85 10.58 8.80
N ALA A 118 -0.63 10.11 8.98
CA ALA A 118 0.46 10.31 8.04
C ALA A 118 0.42 9.21 6.97
N CYS A 119 0.65 9.60 5.72
CA CYS A 119 0.44 8.74 4.56
C CYS A 119 1.64 8.80 3.60
N GLU A 120 2.11 7.63 3.20
CA GLU A 120 2.97 7.45 2.04
C GLU A 120 2.13 6.92 0.89
N VAL A 121 2.24 7.55 -0.29
CA VAL A 121 1.48 7.20 -1.48
C VAL A 121 2.44 7.00 -2.64
N MET A 122 2.45 5.78 -3.19
CA MET A 122 3.20 5.41 -4.39
C MET A 122 2.23 5.04 -5.51
N ILE A 123 2.36 5.70 -6.65
CA ILE A 123 1.59 5.43 -7.88
C ILE A 123 2.59 4.94 -8.95
N PRO A 124 2.49 3.70 -9.44
CA PRO A 124 3.50 3.14 -10.34
C PRO A 124 3.49 3.80 -11.73
N THR A 125 4.44 4.71 -11.94
CA THR A 125 4.78 5.27 -13.27
C THR A 125 5.48 4.24 -14.14
N MET A 126 5.66 4.53 -15.43
CA MET A 126 6.46 3.68 -16.32
C MET A 126 7.87 3.44 -15.78
N ALA A 127 8.49 4.46 -15.17
CA ALA A 127 9.80 4.33 -14.54
C ALA A 127 9.79 3.37 -13.34
N ILE A 128 8.81 3.50 -12.43
CA ILE A 128 8.68 2.60 -11.28
C ILE A 128 8.39 1.17 -11.73
N ARG A 129 7.53 0.99 -12.74
CA ARG A 129 7.24 -0.33 -13.31
C ARG A 129 8.50 -0.98 -13.91
N ASN A 130 9.37 -0.21 -14.56
CA ASN A 130 10.68 -0.69 -15.01
C ASN A 130 11.57 -1.10 -13.84
N LEU A 131 11.65 -0.29 -12.78
CA LEU A 131 12.44 -0.63 -11.59
C LEU A 131 11.98 -1.95 -10.93
N ILE A 132 10.67 -2.22 -10.92
CA ILE A 132 10.13 -3.50 -10.43
C ILE A 132 10.59 -4.66 -11.32
N ARG A 133 10.54 -4.51 -12.65
CA ARG A 133 10.97 -5.55 -13.60
C ARG A 133 12.47 -5.86 -13.52
N GLU A 134 13.29 -4.83 -13.34
CA GLU A 134 14.76 -4.93 -13.29
C GLU A 134 15.31 -5.27 -11.89
N GLU A 135 14.45 -5.59 -10.92
CA GLU A 135 14.87 -5.92 -9.55
C GLU A 135 15.58 -4.76 -8.81
N LYS A 136 15.29 -3.51 -9.21
CA LYS A 136 15.84 -2.28 -8.62
C LYS A 136 14.87 -1.61 -7.65
N ILE A 137 14.15 -2.41 -6.86
CA ILE A 137 13.05 -1.95 -5.98
C ILE A 137 13.52 -0.90 -4.97
N HIS A 138 14.78 -0.96 -4.52
CA HIS A 138 15.37 0.03 -3.61
C HIS A 138 15.42 1.46 -4.20
N GLN A 139 15.44 1.61 -5.53
CA GLN A 139 15.46 2.92 -6.20
C GLN A 139 14.08 3.58 -6.29
N ILE A 140 13.00 2.84 -6.00
CA ILE A 140 11.62 3.36 -6.05
C ILE A 140 11.45 4.50 -5.05
N TYR A 141 12.10 4.44 -3.89
CA TYR A 141 12.03 5.51 -2.89
C TYR A 141 12.53 6.85 -3.46
N SER A 142 13.69 6.86 -4.13
CA SER A 142 14.21 8.05 -4.80
C SER A 142 13.29 8.55 -5.91
N ALA A 143 12.67 7.64 -6.66
CA ALA A 143 11.70 8.00 -7.71
C ALA A 143 10.41 8.63 -7.13
N MET A 144 9.97 8.18 -5.96
CA MET A 144 8.84 8.78 -5.24
C MET A 144 9.18 10.19 -4.73
N GLN A 145 10.41 10.41 -4.25
CA GLN A 145 10.84 11.73 -3.77
C GLN A 145 10.77 12.80 -4.87
N THR A 146 11.12 12.44 -6.10
CA THR A 146 11.16 13.39 -7.24
C THR A 146 9.82 13.51 -7.97
N GLY A 147 8.95 12.50 -7.91
CA GLY A 147 7.71 12.42 -8.69
C GLY A 147 6.51 13.23 -8.16
N GLN A 148 6.67 14.01 -7.09
CA GLN A 148 5.55 14.68 -6.40
C GLN A 148 4.70 15.58 -7.32
N GLY A 149 5.36 16.42 -8.12
CA GLY A 149 4.67 17.46 -8.91
C GLY A 149 3.79 16.92 -10.04
N GLU A 150 4.15 15.77 -10.60
CA GLU A 150 3.44 15.18 -11.75
C GLU A 150 2.42 14.11 -11.35
N THR A 151 2.72 13.35 -10.29
CA THR A 151 1.94 12.14 -9.95
C THR A 151 1.19 12.25 -8.63
N GLY A 152 1.50 13.26 -7.80
CA GLY A 152 0.99 13.35 -6.44
C GLY A 152 1.56 12.28 -5.49
N MET A 153 2.62 11.56 -5.90
CA MET A 153 3.34 10.66 -4.99
C MET A 153 3.93 11.43 -3.81
N GLN A 154 4.03 10.76 -2.67
CA GLN A 154 4.56 11.34 -1.45
C GLN A 154 5.20 10.26 -0.59
N THR A 155 6.42 10.48 -0.11
CA THR A 155 7.06 9.60 0.86
C THR A 155 6.55 9.86 2.27
N MET A 156 6.70 8.88 3.17
CA MET A 156 6.33 9.07 4.58
C MET A 156 7.06 10.28 5.19
N ASN A 157 8.36 10.43 4.95
CA ASN A 157 9.15 11.56 5.45
C ASN A 157 8.62 12.92 4.96
N GLN A 158 8.21 13.02 3.70
CA GLN A 158 7.61 14.24 3.17
C GLN A 158 6.28 14.58 3.86
N CYS A 159 5.46 13.58 4.20
CA CYS A 159 4.25 13.77 5.00
C CYS A 159 4.55 14.18 6.45
N LEU A 160 5.54 13.57 7.09
CA LEU A 160 5.93 13.92 8.45
C LEU A 160 6.45 15.36 8.52
N ILE A 161 7.25 15.78 7.54
CA ILE A 161 7.76 17.16 7.46
C ILE A 161 6.62 18.17 7.31
N SER A 162 5.63 17.89 6.45
CA SER A 162 4.50 18.81 6.29
C SER A 162 3.70 18.94 7.59
N PHE A 163 3.53 17.86 8.34
CA PHE A 163 2.85 17.87 9.65
C PHE A 163 3.65 18.62 10.72
N VAL A 164 4.97 18.46 10.76
CA VAL A 164 5.84 19.23 11.67
C VAL A 164 5.76 20.72 11.34
N ARG A 165 5.87 21.10 10.07
CA ARG A 165 5.76 22.50 9.63
C ARG A 165 4.41 23.13 9.98
N ALA A 166 3.34 22.35 9.91
CA ALA A 166 1.99 22.79 10.24
C ALA A 166 1.68 22.74 11.76
N GLY A 167 2.61 22.29 12.60
CA GLY A 167 2.40 22.14 14.04
C GLY A 167 1.37 21.06 14.41
N VAL A 168 1.15 20.09 13.54
CA VAL A 168 0.19 18.99 13.76
C VAL A 168 0.78 17.92 14.69
N ILE A 169 2.08 17.65 14.54
CA ILE A 169 2.85 16.68 15.35
C ILE A 169 4.15 17.33 15.83
N SER A 170 4.71 16.84 16.93
CA SER A 170 6.04 17.26 17.39
C SER A 170 7.15 16.66 16.52
N VAL A 171 8.33 17.28 16.56
CA VAL A 171 9.53 16.77 15.89
C VAL A 171 9.90 15.38 16.39
N ASP A 172 9.79 15.14 17.70
CA ASP A 172 10.11 13.84 18.30
C ASP A 172 9.20 12.73 17.76
N VAL A 173 7.88 12.97 17.71
CA VAL A 173 6.90 12.03 17.13
C VAL A 173 7.21 11.76 15.66
N ALA A 174 7.63 12.78 14.90
CA ALA A 174 8.01 12.60 13.51
C ALA A 174 9.26 11.71 13.36
N ILE A 175 10.29 11.92 14.19
CA ILE A 175 11.54 11.14 14.16
C ILE A 175 11.29 9.67 14.54
N GLU A 176 10.50 9.42 15.58
CA GLU A 176 10.16 8.07 16.04
C GLU A 176 9.39 7.24 15.01
N ASN A 177 8.64 7.89 14.12
CA ASN A 177 7.77 7.24 13.14
C ASN A 177 8.30 7.31 11.70
N SER A 178 9.56 7.72 11.52
CA SER A 178 10.23 7.77 10.23
C SER A 178 10.94 6.45 9.90
N ASN A 179 10.79 5.98 8.66
CA ASN A 179 11.59 4.85 8.15
C ASN A 179 13.05 5.24 7.87
N LEU A 180 13.33 6.54 7.71
CA LEU A 180 14.67 7.08 7.46
C LEU A 180 14.90 8.33 8.33
N PRO A 181 15.13 8.15 9.65
CA PRO A 181 15.22 9.26 10.61
C PRO A 181 16.35 10.24 10.30
N GLU A 182 17.49 9.76 9.80
CA GLU A 182 18.64 10.60 9.45
C GLU A 182 18.31 11.59 8.32
N GLU A 183 17.59 11.11 7.29
CA GLU A 183 17.11 11.96 6.19
C GLU A 183 16.12 13.00 6.72
N LEU A 184 15.19 12.57 7.57
CA LEU A 184 14.18 13.44 8.16
C LEU A 184 14.81 14.56 9.00
N VAL A 185 15.76 14.24 9.88
CA VAL A 185 16.48 15.22 10.72
C VAL A 185 17.21 16.23 9.85
N LYS A 186 17.91 15.76 8.81
CA LYS A 186 18.60 16.64 7.85
C LYS A 186 17.61 17.59 7.17
N GLN A 187 16.49 17.07 6.66
CA GLN A 187 15.48 17.89 6.00
C GLN A 187 14.79 18.87 6.94
N ILE A 188 14.53 18.49 8.19
CA ILE A 188 13.98 19.40 9.21
C ILE A 188 14.99 20.52 9.55
N SER A 189 16.28 20.21 9.64
CA SER A 189 17.31 21.20 9.93
C SER A 189 17.44 22.29 8.86
N LEU A 190 17.14 21.95 7.61
CA LEU A 190 17.13 22.88 6.46
C LEU A 190 15.91 23.80 6.42
N LEU A 191 14.97 23.65 7.36
CA LEU A 191 13.75 24.47 7.45
C LEU A 191 13.81 25.58 8.49
N LYS A 192 14.89 25.61 9.28
CA LYS A 192 15.24 26.73 10.13
C LYS A 192 15.88 27.83 9.29
#